data_AF-V5HKV5-F1
#
_entry.id   AF-V5HKV5-F1
#
_cell.length_a   1.000
_cell.length_b   1.000
_cell.length_c   1.000
_cell.angle_alpha   90.00
_cell.angle_beta   90.00
_cell.angle_gamma   90.00
#
_symmetry.space_group_name_H-M   'P 1'
#
loop_
_entity.id
_entity.type
_entity.pdbx_description
1 polymer ?
#
loop_
_entity_poly.entity_id
_entity_poly.type
_entity_poly.pdbx_seq_one_letter_code
_entity_poly.pdbx_strand_id
1 'polypeptide(L)'
;LNPIKLANELQRMGDPRTRDYPLVMNPLFVFPLVIFYVYFVKVLGPRWMKNREPFQIVNLIRFYNLAMVVLNARFLYIVLINTYLPGGRYSLWCQGITGYMDDQLAQYYKSGWWYVAVRYADFLDT
;
A
#
# COMPACT_ATOMS: atom_id res chain seq x y z
N LEU A 1 6.69 27.71 3.18
CA LEU A 1 7.17 26.68 4.14
C LEU A 1 8.28 25.87 3.49
N ASN A 2 9.33 25.49 4.23
CA ASN A 2 10.36 24.58 3.73
C ASN A 2 9.77 23.16 3.60
N PRO A 3 9.79 22.53 2.40
CA PRO A 3 9.16 21.22 2.18
C PRO A 3 9.79 20.10 3.00
N ILE A 4 11.09 20.18 3.30
CA ILE A 4 11.78 19.21 4.14
C ILE A 4 11.30 19.32 5.59
N LYS A 5 11.12 20.55 6.08
CA LYS A 5 10.59 20.79 7.42
C LYS A 5 9.15 20.26 7.56
N LEU A 6 8.30 20.54 6.57
CA LEU A 6 6.93 20.03 6.54
C LEU A 6 6.88 18.50 6.50
N ALA A 7 7.71 17.87 5.66
CA ALA A 7 7.77 16.41 5.59
C ALA A 7 8.21 15.77 6.93
N ASN A 8 9.20 16.37 7.60
CA ASN A 8 9.66 15.90 8.90
C ASN A 8 8.58 16.07 9.99
N GLU A 9 7.80 17.17 9.96
CA GLU A 9 6.68 17.38 10.87
C GLU A 9 5.56 16.36 10.63
N LEU A 10 5.19 16.11 9.37
CA LEU A 10 4.20 15.09 9.00
C LEU A 10 4.63 13.68 9.46
N GLN A 11 5.90 13.33 9.25
CA GLN A 11 6.42 12.03 9.67
C GLN A 11 6.37 11.85 11.20
N ARG A 12 6.58 12.93 11.97
CA ARG A 12 6.50 12.92 13.43
C ARG A 12 5.08 12.75 13.97
N MET A 13 4.06 13.13 13.20
CA MET A 13 2.66 12.90 13.55
C MET A 13 2.18 11.48 13.23
N GLY A 14 2.99 10.69 12.52
CA GLY A 14 2.69 9.29 12.22
C GLY A 14 2.61 8.42 13.48
N ASP A 15 1.85 7.33 13.38
CA ASP A 15 1.73 6.36 14.46
C ASP A 15 3.11 5.75 14.80
N PRO A 16 3.60 5.87 16.04
CA PRO A 16 4.92 5.34 16.40
C PRO A 16 5.05 3.83 16.19
N ARG A 17 3.93 3.10 16.18
CA ARG A 17 3.88 1.64 16.07
C ARG A 17 4.26 1.10 14.69
N THR A 18 4.16 1.95 13.67
CA THR A 18 4.48 1.58 12.28
C THR A 18 5.76 2.25 11.79
N ARG A 19 6.42 3.08 12.61
CA ARG A 19 7.53 3.93 12.17
C ARG A 19 8.71 3.19 11.55
N ASP A 20 8.96 1.96 12.00
CA ASP A 20 10.09 1.15 11.55
C ASP A 20 9.76 0.30 10.31
N TYR A 21 8.51 0.31 9.85
CA TYR A 21 8.15 -0.42 8.64
C TYR A 21 8.65 0.34 7.38
N PRO A 22 9.30 -0.36 6.43
CA PRO A 22 9.82 0.29 5.23
C PRO A 22 8.68 0.80 4.34
N LEU A 23 8.84 1.85 3.54
CA LEU A 23 7.77 2.36 2.65
C LEU A 23 6.48 2.81 3.35
N VAL A 24 6.51 2.99 4.68
CA VAL A 24 5.48 3.75 5.40
C VAL A 24 5.44 5.16 4.84
N MET A 25 4.22 5.72 4.77
CA MET A 25 3.89 7.00 4.15
C MET A 25 4.86 8.13 4.52
N ASN A 26 5.95 8.23 3.76
CA ASN A 26 6.90 9.32 3.82
C ASN A 26 6.57 10.23 2.63
N PRO A 27 6.13 11.49 2.87
CA PRO A 27 5.79 12.42 1.80
C PRO A 27 6.91 12.57 0.75
N LEU A 28 8.18 12.52 1.17
CA LEU A 28 9.33 12.65 0.28
C LEU A 28 9.57 11.42 -0.59
N PHE A 29 8.97 10.28 -0.25
CA PHE A 29 8.99 9.08 -1.07
C PHE A 29 7.74 9.00 -1.96
N VAL A 30 6.55 9.18 -1.36
CA VAL A 30 5.27 8.98 -2.03
C VAL A 30 5.04 10.00 -3.15
N PHE A 31 5.27 11.30 -2.90
CA PHE A 31 5.00 12.32 -3.91
C PHE A 31 5.90 12.17 -5.15
N PRO A 32 7.24 12.04 -5.03
CA PRO A 32 8.08 11.82 -6.21
C PRO A 32 7.74 10.53 -6.95
N LEU A 33 7.44 9.44 -6.23
CA LEU A 33 7.09 8.16 -6.84
C LEU A 33 5.80 8.28 -7.67
N VAL A 34 4.74 8.90 -7.13
CA VAL A 34 3.47 9.08 -7.84
C VAL A 34 3.63 10.05 -9.01
N ILE A 35 4.35 11.17 -8.84
CA ILE A 35 4.61 12.13 -9.93
C ILE A 35 5.37 11.44 -11.07
N PHE A 36 6.42 10.68 -10.73
CA PHE A 36 7.20 9.94 -11.71
C PHE A 36 6.34 8.89 -12.42
N TYR A 37 5.55 8.12 -11.67
CA TYR A 37 4.63 7.13 -12.23
C TYR A 37 3.65 7.76 -13.22
N VAL A 38 2.96 8.86 -12.84
CA VAL A 38 2.01 9.56 -13.72
C VAL A 38 2.71 10.09 -14.97
N TYR A 39 3.89 10.69 -14.83
CA TYR A 39 4.68 11.15 -15.97
C TYR A 39 5.09 9.98 -16.88
N PHE A 40 5.49 8.86 -16.30
CA PHE A 40 5.87 7.66 -17.03
C PHE A 40 4.70 7.13 -17.85
N VAL A 41 3.54 6.86 -17.23
CA VAL A 41 2.41 6.24 -17.93
C VAL A 41 1.68 7.18 -18.88
N LYS A 42 1.65 8.50 -18.62
CA LYS A 42 0.93 9.46 -19.47
C LYS A 42 1.77 10.06 -20.59
N VAL A 43 3.08 10.18 -20.41
CA VAL A 43 3.94 10.94 -21.33
C VAL A 43 5.08 10.08 -21.86
N LEU A 44 5.95 9.59 -20.98
CA LEU A 44 7.20 8.94 -21.40
C LEU A 44 6.95 7.58 -22.08
N GLY A 45 6.16 6.73 -21.45
CA GLY A 45 5.80 5.39 -21.92
C GLY A 45 5.11 5.44 -23.28
N PRO A 46 3.98 6.15 -23.45
CA PRO A 46 3.30 6.26 -24.74
C PRO A 46 4.18 6.84 -25.84
N ARG A 47 5.03 7.84 -25.53
CA ARG A 47 5.96 8.42 -26.49
C ARG A 47 7.03 7.41 -26.93
N TRP A 48 7.53 6.59 -26.02
CA TRP A 48 8.50 5.53 -26.30
C TRP A 48 7.90 4.37 -27.11
N MET A 49 6.62 4.04 -26.86
CA MET A 49 5.90 2.95 -27.51
C MET A 49 5.27 3.32 -28.86
N LYS A 50 5.21 4.61 -29.22
CA LYS A 50 4.47 5.11 -30.42
C LYS A 50 4.74 4.36 -31.73
N ASN A 51 5.99 3.93 -31.94
CA ASN A 51 6.41 3.25 -33.18
C ASN A 51 6.90 1.81 -32.91
N ARG A 52 6.40 1.16 -31.86
CA ARG A 52 6.79 -0.19 -31.46
C ARG A 52 5.56 -1.08 -31.36
N GLU A 53 5.74 -2.36 -31.67
CA GLU A 53 4.68 -3.34 -31.46
C GLU A 53 4.43 -3.59 -29.96
N PRO A 54 3.19 -3.93 -29.56
CA PRO A 54 2.88 -4.26 -28.17
C PRO A 54 3.66 -5.46 -27.65
N PHE A 55 4.10 -5.40 -26.40
CA PHE A 55 4.78 -6.52 -25.74
C PHE A 55 3.85 -7.71 -25.53
N GLN A 56 4.31 -8.91 -25.87
CA GLN A 56 3.59 -10.16 -25.64
C GLN A 56 3.84 -10.69 -24.22
N ILE A 57 3.25 -10.05 -23.22
CA ILE A 57 3.46 -10.34 -21.78
C ILE A 57 2.25 -11.00 -21.10
N VAL A 58 1.38 -11.67 -21.86
CA VAL A 58 0.11 -12.22 -21.38
C VAL A 58 0.28 -13.16 -20.18
N ASN A 59 1.28 -14.04 -20.19
CA ASN A 59 1.52 -14.97 -19.08
C ASN A 59 2.03 -14.26 -17.82
N LEU A 60 2.83 -13.20 -17.97
CA LEU A 60 3.27 -12.37 -16.85
C LEU A 60 2.08 -11.68 -16.20
N ILE A 61 1.18 -11.10 -17.02
CA ILE A 61 -0.05 -10.44 -16.54
C ILE A 61 -0.96 -11.45 -15.80
N ARG A 62 -1.12 -12.67 -16.34
CA ARG A 62 -1.92 -13.73 -15.67
C ARG A 62 -1.34 -14.09 -14.30
N PHE A 63 -0.03 -14.29 -14.21
CA PHE A 63 0.64 -14.60 -12.95
C PHE A 63 0.51 -13.45 -11.94
N TYR A 64 0.75 -12.22 -12.40
CA TYR A 64 0.57 -11.01 -11.60
C TYR A 64 -0.85 -10.94 -11.04
N ASN A 65 -1.88 -11.05 -11.88
CA ASN A 65 -3.28 -10.97 -11.44
C ASN A 65 -3.63 -12.07 -10.43
N LEU A 66 -3.17 -13.29 -10.65
CA LEU A 66 -3.37 -14.40 -9.70
C LEU A 66 -2.71 -14.10 -8.34
N ALA A 67 -1.46 -13.62 -8.36
CA ALA A 67 -0.74 -13.23 -7.15
C ALA A 67 -1.47 -12.12 -6.39
N MET A 68 -1.98 -11.12 -7.11
CA MET A 68 -2.75 -10.01 -6.54
C MET A 68 -4.06 -10.50 -5.90
N VAL A 69 -4.79 -11.43 -6.53
CA VAL A 69 -6.00 -12.04 -5.94
C VAL A 69 -5.64 -12.75 -4.63
N VAL A 70 -4.59 -13.58 -4.62
CA VAL A 70 -4.16 -14.33 -3.43
C VAL A 70 -3.75 -13.40 -2.29
N LEU A 71 -2.96 -12.35 -2.58
CA LEU A 71 -2.49 -11.40 -1.59
C LEU A 71 -3.65 -10.59 -0.98
N ASN A 72 -4.61 -10.15 -1.80
CA ASN A 72 -5.79 -9.44 -1.32
C ASN A 72 -6.74 -10.35 -0.52
N ALA A 73 -6.95 -11.60 -0.96
CA ALA A 73 -7.75 -12.57 -0.21
C ALA A 73 -7.12 -12.88 1.16
N ARG A 74 -5.79 -13.03 1.22
CA ARG A 74 -5.04 -13.19 2.48
C ARG A 74 -5.23 -11.98 3.40
N PHE A 75 -5.13 -10.77 2.88
CA PHE A 75 -5.33 -9.56 3.66
C PHE A 75 -6.76 -9.50 4.22
N LEU A 76 -7.77 -9.75 3.38
CA LEU A 76 -9.17 -9.82 3.79
C LEU A 76 -9.39 -10.83 4.93
N TYR A 77 -8.84 -12.04 4.80
CA TYR A 77 -8.92 -13.05 5.85
C TYR A 77 -8.34 -12.58 7.19
N ILE A 78 -7.13 -11.99 7.17
CA ILE A 78 -6.47 -11.50 8.38
C ILE A 78 -7.25 -10.34 9.02
N VAL A 79 -7.77 -9.41 8.21
CA VAL A 79 -8.58 -8.30 8.74
C VAL A 79 -9.82 -8.88 9.40
N LEU A 80 -10.60 -9.68 8.68
CA LEU A 80 -11.85 -10.23 9.18
C LEU A 80 -11.69 -10.99 10.49
N ILE A 81 -10.69 -11.88 10.60
CA ILE A 81 -10.48 -12.68 11.82
C ILE A 81 -10.02 -11.85 13.03
N ASN A 82 -9.25 -10.78 12.81
CA ASN A 82 -8.75 -9.93 13.89
C ASN A 82 -9.72 -8.81 14.29
N THR A 83 -10.70 -8.48 13.43
CA THR A 83 -11.63 -7.36 13.68
C THR A 83 -13.07 -7.84 13.87
N TYR A 84 -13.69 -8.39 12.83
CA TYR A 84 -15.15 -8.52 12.72
C TYR A 84 -15.72 -9.93 12.93
N LEU A 85 -14.91 -10.97 12.76
CA LEU A 85 -15.32 -12.37 12.97
C LEU A 85 -15.14 -12.80 14.43
N PRO A 86 -15.70 -13.96 14.84
CA PRO A 86 -15.57 -14.46 16.20
C PRO A 86 -14.10 -14.50 16.67
N GLY A 87 -13.81 -13.83 17.78
CA GLY A 87 -12.44 -13.62 18.28
C GLY A 87 -11.88 -12.21 18.03
N GLY A 88 -12.50 -11.45 17.13
CA GLY A 88 -12.22 -10.02 16.91
C GLY A 88 -12.96 -9.12 17.91
N ARG A 89 -12.43 -7.90 18.10
CA ARG A 89 -12.92 -6.94 19.11
C ARG A 89 -13.55 -5.68 18.50
N TYR A 90 -13.77 -5.65 17.18
CA TYR A 90 -14.19 -4.43 16.50
C TYR A 90 -15.71 -4.39 16.34
N SER A 91 -16.27 -3.21 16.61
CA SER A 91 -17.65 -2.91 16.25
C SER A 91 -17.77 -2.60 14.75
N LEU A 92 -18.89 -2.95 14.13
CA LEU A 92 -19.24 -2.52 12.77
C LEU A 92 -19.61 -1.02 12.70
N TRP A 93 -19.75 -0.37 13.85
CA TRP A 93 -20.05 1.06 13.97
C TRP A 93 -18.78 1.86 14.27
N CYS A 94 -18.75 2.56 15.39
CA CYS A 94 -17.58 3.33 15.82
C CYS A 94 -16.58 2.41 16.53
N GLN A 95 -15.39 2.29 15.95
CA GLN A 95 -14.23 1.69 16.60
C GLN A 95 -13.15 2.76 16.79
N GLY A 96 -12.84 3.09 18.04
CA GLY A 96 -11.77 4.02 18.38
C GLY A 96 -10.38 3.42 18.20
N ILE A 97 -9.39 4.26 17.92
CA ILE A 97 -7.98 3.87 17.92
C ILE A 97 -7.47 3.97 19.36
N THR A 98 -7.25 2.82 20.01
CA THR A 98 -6.96 2.78 21.46
C THR A 98 -5.48 2.93 21.81
N GLY A 99 -4.57 3.12 20.84
CA GLY A 99 -3.12 3.27 21.05
C GLY A 99 -2.40 2.03 21.64
N TYR A 100 -3.15 1.13 22.26
CA TYR A 100 -2.72 -0.17 22.77
C TYR A 100 -2.22 -1.10 21.66
N MET A 101 -1.34 -2.04 22.00
CA MET A 101 -0.81 -3.07 21.10
C MET A 101 -0.76 -4.42 21.81
N ASP A 102 -1.59 -5.35 21.35
CA ASP A 102 -1.46 -6.78 21.65
C ASP A 102 -0.96 -7.54 20.41
N ASP A 103 -0.69 -8.85 20.58
CA ASP A 103 -0.18 -9.71 19.51
C ASP A 103 -1.13 -9.76 18.30
N GLN A 104 -2.45 -9.75 18.55
CA GLN A 104 -3.47 -9.74 17.50
C GLN A 104 -3.40 -8.45 16.68
N LEU A 105 -3.33 -7.31 17.35
CA LEU A 105 -3.24 -6.01 16.69
C LEU A 105 -1.88 -5.80 16.02
N ALA A 106 -0.79 -6.33 16.58
CA ALA A 106 0.51 -6.36 15.93
C ALA A 106 0.49 -7.12 14.60
N GLN A 107 -0.19 -8.27 14.55
CA GLN A 107 -0.39 -9.02 13.31
C GLN A 107 -1.25 -8.25 12.30
N TYR A 108 -2.28 -7.54 12.78
CA TYR A 108 -3.10 -6.65 11.95
C TYR A 108 -2.27 -5.52 11.34
N TYR A 109 -1.49 -4.78 12.13
CA TYR A 109 -0.63 -3.69 11.63
C TYR A 109 0.44 -4.16 10.65
N LYS A 110 1.10 -5.29 10.93
CA LYS A 110 2.06 -5.91 10.01
C LYS A 110 1.40 -6.30 8.69
N SER A 111 0.16 -6.78 8.73
CA SER A 111 -0.60 -7.14 7.52
C SER A 111 -1.10 -5.90 6.77
N GLY A 112 -1.46 -4.84 7.48
CA GLY A 112 -1.76 -3.52 6.90
C GLY A 112 -0.57 -2.95 6.15
N TRP A 113 0.64 -3.12 6.69
CA TRP A 113 1.86 -2.75 5.97
C TRP A 113 2.03 -3.52 4.65
N TRP A 114 1.88 -4.85 4.68
CA TRP A 114 1.91 -5.67 3.46
C TRP A 114 0.85 -5.23 2.45
N TYR A 115 -0.34 -4.84 2.91
CA TYR A 115 -1.39 -4.31 2.03
C TYR A 115 -0.96 -3.00 1.35
N VAL A 116 -0.34 -2.06 2.07
CA VAL A 116 0.23 -0.84 1.48
C VAL A 116 1.28 -1.19 0.43
N ALA A 117 2.16 -2.17 0.68
CA ALA A 117 3.14 -2.63 -0.30
C ALA A 117 2.48 -3.18 -1.59
N VAL A 118 1.40 -3.95 -1.44
CA VAL A 118 0.59 -4.45 -2.57
C VAL A 118 -0.03 -3.28 -3.35
N ARG A 119 -0.49 -2.22 -2.70
CA ARG A 119 -1.01 -1.02 -3.39
C ARG A 119 0.04 -0.28 -4.23
N TYR A 120 1.32 -0.33 -3.84
CA TYR A 120 2.38 0.16 -4.72
C TYR A 120 2.61 -0.76 -5.92
N ALA A 121 2.42 -2.07 -5.76
CA ALA A 121 2.52 -3.02 -6.86
C ALA A 121 1.39 -2.83 -7.89
N ASP A 122 0.22 -2.31 -7.50
CA ASP A 122 -0.87 -1.94 -8.43
C ASP A 122 -0.42 -0.94 -9.52
N PHE A 123 0.65 -0.18 -9.31
CA PHE A 123 1.18 0.72 -10.35
C PHE A 123 1.71 -0.03 -11.57
N LEU A 124 1.91 -1.34 -11.48
CA LEU A 124 2.28 -2.18 -12.61
C LEU A 124 1.10 -2.49 -13.54
N ASP A 125 -0.14 -2.20 -13.15
CA ASP A 125 -1.33 -2.47 -13.96
C ASP A 125 -1.53 -1.49 -15.14
N THR A 126 -0.93 -0.30 -15.08
CA THR A 126 -1.11 0.77 -16.09
C THR A 126 0.04 0.84 -17.06
#